data_AF-A0A7H0EZK9-F1
#
_entry.id   AF-A0A7H0EZK9-F1
#
_cell.length_a   1.000
_cell.length_b   1.000
_cell.length_c   1.000
_cell.angle_alpha   90.00
_cell.angle_beta   90.00
_cell.angle_gamma   90.00
#
_symmetry.space_group_name_H-M   'P 1'
#
loop_
_entity.id
_entity.type
_entity.pdbx_description
1 polymer ?
#
loop_
_entity_poly.entity_id
_entity_poly.type
_entity_poly.pdbx_seq_one_letter_code
_entity_poly.pdbx_strand_id
1 'polypeptide(L)'
;MLKSITINFTKEDHEQAESAAKKEISQPRIEQQYRNILALLAGKTFLHTLGFESKLDSSLFDSSLEPEFSNSQNLYLPNFNKFLQCYPISRWHDNFNFVLPNHPPQLGHLFIEIDTPYTTAEIIGFLPKITSFELNRSTLKRIDLLLEDIILHSGKIPTVKTPVLRDWLDGLFKDWHQEPELLERIKYLIDLISDED
;
A
#
# COMPACT_ATOMS: atom_id res chain seq x y z
N MET A 1 -9.54 13.69 9.75
CA MET A 1 -9.38 12.38 9.08
C MET A 1 -8.76 12.57 7.71
N LEU A 2 -7.65 11.87 7.41
CA LEU A 2 -7.12 11.69 6.06
C LEU A 2 -8.27 11.04 5.30
N LYS A 3 -8.85 11.80 4.38
CA LYS A 3 -9.79 11.26 3.41
C LYS A 3 -9.08 10.14 2.64
N SER A 4 -9.85 9.15 2.18
CA SER A 4 -9.31 8.09 1.33
C SER A 4 -8.51 8.68 0.17
N ILE A 5 -7.40 8.04 -0.17
CA ILE A 5 -6.53 8.50 -1.27
C ILE A 5 -6.95 7.76 -2.52
N THR A 6 -7.45 8.50 -3.51
CA THR A 6 -7.86 7.95 -4.81
C THR A 6 -6.67 7.88 -5.76
N ILE A 7 -6.48 6.71 -6.35
CA ILE A 7 -5.51 6.42 -7.41
C ILE A 7 -6.31 6.09 -8.68
N ASN A 8 -5.98 6.74 -9.79
CA ASN A 8 -6.57 6.42 -11.09
C ASN A 8 -5.73 5.34 -11.79
N PHE A 9 -6.38 4.29 -12.28
CA PHE A 9 -5.68 3.30 -13.09
C PHE A 9 -5.52 3.76 -14.52
N THR A 10 -4.35 3.47 -15.07
CA THR A 10 -4.01 3.73 -16.45
C THR A 10 -4.26 2.49 -17.31
N LYS A 11 -4.24 2.67 -18.64
CA LYS A 11 -4.27 1.55 -19.58
C LYS A 11 -3.10 0.58 -19.34
N GLU A 12 -1.93 1.10 -19.00
CA GLU A 12 -0.74 0.29 -18.72
C GLU A 12 -0.95 -0.58 -17.47
N ASP A 13 -1.58 -0.04 -16.41
CA ASP A 13 -1.89 -0.81 -15.21
C ASP A 13 -2.79 -2.01 -15.52
N HIS A 14 -3.81 -1.79 -16.37
CA HIS A 14 -4.69 -2.85 -16.83
C HIS A 14 -3.96 -3.89 -17.67
N GLU A 15 -3.08 -3.47 -18.59
CA GLU A 15 -2.30 -4.38 -19.42
C GLU A 15 -1.34 -5.25 -18.57
N GLN A 16 -0.70 -4.66 -17.56
CA GLN A 16 0.12 -5.40 -16.60
C GLN A 16 -0.71 -6.40 -15.80
N ALA A 17 -1.86 -5.99 -15.27
CA ALA A 17 -2.76 -6.86 -14.52
C ALA A 17 -3.32 -8.01 -15.37
N GLU A 18 -3.71 -7.75 -16.61
CA GLU A 18 -4.16 -8.79 -17.55
C GLU A 18 -3.05 -9.79 -17.86
N SER A 19 -1.83 -9.31 -18.11
CA SER A 19 -0.68 -10.17 -18.41
C SER A 19 -0.38 -11.13 -17.27
N ALA A 20 -0.34 -10.62 -16.04
CA ALA A 20 -0.13 -11.44 -14.84
C ALA A 20 -1.29 -12.41 -14.59
N ALA A 21 -2.55 -11.96 -14.78
CA ALA A 21 -3.74 -12.79 -14.54
C ALA A 21 -3.88 -13.95 -15.53
N LYS A 22 -3.41 -13.81 -16.77
CA LYS A 22 -3.47 -14.87 -17.81
C LYS A 22 -2.70 -16.15 -17.43
N LYS A 23 -1.84 -16.10 -16.41
CA LYS A 23 -1.13 -17.26 -15.88
C LYS A 23 -2.02 -18.18 -15.03
N GLU A 24 -3.15 -17.68 -14.56
CA GLU A 24 -4.10 -18.45 -13.76
C GLU A 24 -4.97 -19.37 -14.63
N ILE A 25 -5.35 -20.52 -14.06
CA ILE A 25 -5.99 -21.60 -14.82
C ILE A 25 -7.52 -21.43 -14.88
N SER A 26 -8.13 -20.86 -13.83
CA SER A 26 -9.58 -20.77 -13.71
C SER A 26 -10.04 -19.31 -13.69
N GLN A 27 -11.22 -19.05 -14.26
CA GLN A 27 -11.81 -17.70 -14.30
C GLN A 27 -11.85 -17.01 -12.92
N PRO A 28 -12.28 -17.67 -11.82
CA PRO A 28 -12.24 -17.04 -10.50
C PRO A 28 -10.83 -16.63 -10.04
N ARG A 29 -9.81 -17.42 -10.40
CA ARG A 29 -8.41 -17.10 -10.07
C ARG A 29 -7.85 -15.99 -10.96
N ILE A 30 -8.17 -15.99 -12.25
CA ILE A 30 -7.81 -14.91 -13.20
C ILE A 30 -8.33 -13.58 -12.66
N GLU A 31 -9.62 -13.51 -12.32
CA GLU A 31 -10.21 -12.28 -11.77
C GLU A 31 -9.59 -11.86 -10.44
N GLN A 32 -9.31 -12.82 -9.55
CA GLN A 32 -8.68 -12.52 -8.28
C GLN A 32 -7.25 -12.00 -8.46
N GLN A 33 -6.47 -12.64 -9.33
CA GLN A 33 -5.11 -12.23 -9.61
C GLN A 33 -5.07 -10.86 -10.28
N TYR A 34 -6.00 -10.59 -11.20
CA TYR A 34 -6.17 -9.27 -11.79
C TYR A 34 -6.36 -8.18 -10.73
N ARG A 35 -7.30 -8.38 -9.78
CA ARG A 35 -7.54 -7.44 -8.67
C ARG A 35 -6.33 -7.32 -7.74
N ASN A 36 -5.62 -8.41 -7.46
CA ASN A 36 -4.41 -8.38 -6.64
C ASN A 36 -3.32 -7.50 -7.28
N ILE A 37 -3.13 -7.62 -8.60
CA ILE A 37 -2.13 -6.83 -9.31
C ILE A 37 -2.53 -5.35 -9.37
N LEU A 38 -3.81 -5.03 -9.62
CA LEU A 38 -4.28 -3.64 -9.54
C LEU A 38 -4.09 -3.04 -8.14
N ALA A 39 -4.37 -3.80 -7.07
CA ALA A 39 -4.11 -3.36 -5.70
C ALA A 39 -2.61 -3.09 -5.46
N LEU A 40 -1.74 -3.97 -5.95
CA LEU A 40 -0.29 -3.78 -5.88
C LEU A 40 0.18 -2.51 -6.61
N LEU A 41 -0.35 -2.24 -7.80
CA LEU A 41 -0.02 -1.05 -8.59
C LEU A 41 -0.53 0.22 -7.91
N ALA A 42 -1.74 0.20 -7.33
CA ALA A 42 -2.26 1.31 -6.54
C ALA A 42 -1.40 1.56 -5.29
N GLY A 43 -1.03 0.52 -4.54
CA GLY A 43 -0.14 0.63 -3.38
C GLY A 43 1.24 1.16 -3.74
N LYS A 44 1.82 0.70 -4.86
CA LYS A 44 3.09 1.19 -5.39
C LYS A 44 3.00 2.67 -5.74
N THR A 45 1.93 3.09 -6.42
CA THR A 45 1.69 4.48 -6.80
C THR A 45 1.54 5.37 -5.56
N PHE A 46 0.76 4.93 -4.58
CA PHE A 46 0.60 5.60 -3.30
C PHE A 46 1.94 5.81 -2.59
N LEU A 47 2.74 4.76 -2.44
CA LEU A 47 4.08 4.83 -1.83
C LEU A 47 5.03 5.74 -2.62
N HIS A 48 5.02 5.65 -3.94
CA HIS A 48 5.83 6.49 -4.81
C HIS A 48 5.46 7.98 -4.69
N THR A 49 4.17 8.32 -4.63
CA THR A 49 3.71 9.70 -4.39
C THR A 49 4.19 10.23 -3.05
N LEU A 50 4.35 9.36 -2.05
CA LEU A 50 4.93 9.70 -0.75
C LEU A 50 6.48 9.71 -0.75
N GLY A 51 7.11 9.40 -1.87
CA GLY A 51 8.56 9.37 -2.01
C GLY A 51 9.23 8.07 -1.56
N PHE A 52 8.47 7.00 -1.32
CA PHE A 52 9.01 5.69 -1.00
C PHE A 52 9.22 4.86 -2.27
N GLU A 53 10.43 4.35 -2.45
CA GLU A 53 10.71 3.34 -3.46
C GLU A 53 10.05 2.02 -3.06
N SER A 54 9.36 1.38 -4.01
CA SER A 54 8.81 0.05 -3.84
C SER A 54 8.92 -0.78 -5.11
N LYS A 55 9.08 -2.09 -4.93
CA LYS A 55 9.30 -3.07 -6.00
C LYS A 55 8.24 -4.14 -5.99
N LEU A 56 7.86 -4.55 -7.20
CA LEU A 56 6.99 -5.70 -7.48
C LEU A 56 7.87 -6.90 -7.83
N ASP A 57 7.39 -8.11 -7.56
CA ASP A 57 8.04 -9.32 -8.04
C ASP A 57 7.90 -9.40 -9.57
N SER A 58 9.03 -9.43 -10.26
CA SER A 58 9.05 -9.49 -11.73
C SER A 58 8.48 -10.79 -12.28
N SER A 59 8.56 -11.89 -11.52
CA SER A 59 7.98 -13.19 -11.87
C SER A 59 6.45 -13.16 -12.00
N LEU A 60 5.79 -12.15 -11.42
CA LEU A 60 4.35 -11.93 -11.61
C LEU A 60 4.02 -11.67 -13.08
N PHE A 61 4.94 -11.07 -13.83
CA PHE A 61 4.73 -10.69 -15.22
C PHE A 61 5.47 -11.60 -16.20
N ASP A 62 6.54 -12.27 -15.77
CA ASP A 62 7.31 -13.21 -16.60
C ASP A 62 7.39 -14.60 -15.97
N SER A 63 6.84 -15.62 -16.65
CA SER A 63 6.84 -17.00 -16.15
C SER A 63 8.19 -17.71 -16.27
N SER A 64 9.18 -17.10 -16.92
CA SER A 64 10.55 -17.64 -17.01
C SER A 64 11.42 -17.28 -15.81
N LEU A 65 10.95 -16.36 -14.95
CA LEU A 65 11.65 -15.93 -13.76
C LEU A 65 11.19 -16.72 -12.55
N GLU A 66 12.14 -17.09 -11.70
CA GLU A 66 11.85 -17.65 -10.39
C GLU A 66 11.26 -16.57 -9.47
N PRO A 67 10.25 -16.88 -8.64
CA PRO A 67 9.70 -15.92 -7.69
C PRO A 67 10.76 -15.42 -6.71
N GLU A 68 10.97 -14.10 -6.69
CA GLU A 68 11.80 -13.46 -5.68
C GLU A 68 11.05 -13.33 -4.35
N PHE A 69 9.72 -13.17 -4.41
CA PHE A 69 8.83 -12.97 -3.27
C PHE A 69 7.87 -14.16 -3.14
N SER A 70 7.57 -14.54 -1.89
CA SER A 70 6.72 -15.71 -1.61
C SER A 70 5.22 -15.48 -1.84
N ASN A 71 4.79 -14.25 -2.16
CA ASN A 71 3.37 -13.88 -2.24
C ASN A 71 3.14 -12.77 -3.28
N SER A 72 2.16 -13.00 -4.17
CA SER A 72 1.74 -12.11 -5.26
C SER A 72 0.99 -10.85 -4.82
N GLN A 73 0.95 -10.58 -3.52
CA GLN A 73 0.34 -9.38 -2.92
C GLN A 73 1.37 -8.52 -2.17
N ASN A 74 2.65 -8.88 -2.19
CA ASN A 74 3.68 -8.17 -1.45
C ASN A 74 4.34 -7.08 -2.31
N LEU A 75 4.34 -5.85 -1.79
CA LEU A 75 5.26 -4.79 -2.21
C LEU A 75 6.50 -4.85 -1.33
N TYR A 76 7.66 -4.97 -1.96
CA TYR A 76 8.93 -4.86 -1.28
C TYR A 76 9.33 -3.39 -1.17
N LEU A 77 9.71 -2.94 0.03
CA LEU A 77 10.26 -1.60 0.23
C LEU A 77 11.76 -1.73 0.57
N PRO A 78 12.68 -1.50 -0.41
CA PRO A 78 14.10 -1.77 -0.26
C PRO A 78 14.76 -1.02 0.88
N ASN A 79 14.34 0.22 1.13
CA ASN A 79 14.91 1.08 2.18
C ASN A 79 14.70 0.52 3.59
N PHE A 80 13.74 -0.39 3.77
CA PHE A 80 13.42 -1.01 5.05
C PHE A 80 13.77 -2.49 5.08
N ASN A 81 14.09 -3.08 3.92
CA ASN A 81 14.19 -4.53 3.75
C ASN A 81 12.95 -5.27 4.29
N LYS A 82 11.75 -4.73 4.02
CA LYS A 82 10.48 -5.26 4.51
C LYS A 82 9.42 -5.26 3.41
N PHE A 83 8.35 -6.02 3.65
CA PHE A 83 7.20 -6.14 2.75
C PHE A 83 5.95 -5.52 3.34
N LEU A 84 5.19 -4.83 2.50
CA LEU A 84 3.83 -4.35 2.74
C LEU A 84 2.88 -5.15 1.84
N GLN A 85 1.87 -5.79 2.41
CA GLN A 85 0.91 -6.56 1.61
C GLN A 85 -0.26 -5.67 1.16
N CYS A 86 -0.61 -5.69 -0.12
CA CYS A 86 -1.74 -4.94 -0.67
C CYS A 86 -2.92 -5.86 -0.89
N TYR A 87 -4.05 -5.54 -0.24
CA TYR A 87 -5.24 -6.38 -0.28
C TYR A 87 -6.41 -5.65 -0.95
N PRO A 88 -6.92 -6.16 -2.09
CA PRO A 88 -8.11 -5.60 -2.72
C PRO A 88 -9.35 -5.94 -1.89
N ILE A 89 -10.19 -4.95 -1.60
CA ILE A 89 -11.50 -5.12 -0.98
C ILE A 89 -12.62 -4.58 -1.88
N SER A 90 -13.81 -5.14 -1.72
CA SER A 90 -15.01 -4.71 -2.44
C SER A 90 -15.70 -3.58 -1.69
N ARG A 91 -16.16 -2.56 -2.42
CA ARG A 91 -16.97 -1.45 -1.88
C ARG A 91 -18.29 -1.86 -1.22
N TRP A 92 -18.78 -3.05 -1.54
CA TRP A 92 -20.12 -3.51 -1.14
C TRP A 92 -20.12 -4.36 0.12
N HIS A 93 -18.94 -4.69 0.66
CA HIS A 93 -18.79 -5.61 1.78
C HIS A 93 -18.02 -4.95 2.91
N ASP A 94 -18.67 -4.79 4.07
CA ASP A 94 -18.01 -4.30 5.27
C ASP A 94 -17.22 -5.40 5.99
N ASN A 95 -17.61 -6.66 5.81
CA ASN A 95 -16.88 -7.80 6.34
C ASN A 95 -16.14 -8.51 5.20
N PHE A 96 -14.89 -8.86 5.46
CA PHE A 96 -14.09 -9.63 4.51
C PHE A 96 -13.33 -10.75 5.24
N ASN A 97 -13.35 -11.91 4.59
CA ASN A 97 -12.65 -13.10 5.06
C ASN A 97 -11.19 -13.02 4.63
N PHE A 98 -10.30 -13.20 5.59
CA PHE A 98 -8.87 -13.18 5.38
C PHE A 98 -8.29 -14.56 5.66
N VAL A 99 -7.39 -15.02 4.78
CA VAL A 99 -6.57 -16.20 5.06
C VAL A 99 -5.32 -15.71 5.77
N LEU A 100 -5.16 -16.06 7.05
CA LEU A 100 -3.98 -15.67 7.81
C LEU A 100 -2.72 -16.11 7.06
N PRO A 101 -1.76 -15.21 6.84
CA PRO A 101 -0.55 -15.55 6.12
C PRO A 101 0.34 -16.39 7.04
N ASN A 102 0.89 -17.49 6.53
CA ASN A 102 1.87 -18.30 7.27
C ASN A 102 3.13 -17.48 7.62
N HIS A 103 3.47 -16.50 6.79
CA HIS A 103 4.52 -15.52 7.00
C HIS A 103 3.94 -14.12 6.84
N PRO A 104 3.50 -13.47 7.93
CA PRO A 104 2.91 -12.15 7.84
C PRO A 104 3.90 -11.12 7.28
N PRO A 105 3.41 -10.15 6.49
CA PRO A 105 4.24 -9.04 6.03
C PRO A 105 4.79 -8.27 7.23
N GLN A 106 6.02 -7.80 7.09
CA GLN A 106 6.78 -7.18 8.18
C GLN A 106 6.38 -5.72 8.43
N LEU A 107 5.78 -5.05 7.44
CA LEU A 107 5.21 -3.69 7.58
C LEU A 107 3.69 -3.69 7.73
N GLY A 108 3.02 -4.82 7.52
CA GLY A 108 1.56 -4.94 7.64
C GLY A 108 0.83 -4.97 6.31
N HIS A 109 -0.44 -4.54 6.34
CA HIS A 109 -1.42 -4.77 5.26
C HIS A 109 -2.12 -3.47 4.91
N LEU A 110 -2.07 -3.11 3.63
CA LEU A 110 -2.76 -1.98 3.03
C LEU A 110 -4.05 -2.46 2.37
N PHE A 111 -5.18 -1.90 2.78
CA PHE A 111 -6.50 -2.27 2.26
C PHE A 111 -6.94 -1.25 1.21
N ILE A 112 -7.24 -1.76 0.02
CA ILE A 112 -7.47 -0.95 -1.16
C ILE A 112 -8.84 -1.32 -1.73
N GLU A 113 -9.78 -0.38 -1.68
CA GLU A 113 -11.04 -0.55 -2.39
C GLU A 113 -10.79 -0.30 -3.87
N ILE A 114 -11.22 -1.22 -4.72
CA ILE A 114 -11.20 -1.02 -6.16
C ILE A 114 -12.63 -0.86 -6.65
N ASP A 115 -12.89 0.19 -7.40
CA ASP A 115 -14.20 0.43 -7.98
C ASP A 115 -14.55 -0.63 -9.04
N THR A 116 -15.78 -0.58 -9.54
CA THR A 116 -16.20 -1.33 -10.71
C THR A 116 -16.62 -0.30 -11.75
N PRO A 117 -16.00 -0.24 -12.94
CA PRO A 117 -15.28 -1.32 -13.63
C PRO A 117 -13.73 -1.26 -13.53
N TYR A 118 -13.16 -1.03 -12.34
CA TYR A 118 -11.71 -0.98 -12.08
C TYR A 118 -10.99 0.27 -12.62
N THR A 119 -11.65 1.42 -12.64
CA THR A 119 -11.04 2.69 -13.08
C THR A 119 -10.25 3.41 -12.00
N THR A 120 -10.60 3.20 -10.73
CA THR A 120 -9.99 3.87 -9.58
C THR A 120 -9.84 2.94 -8.40
N ALA A 121 -8.80 3.17 -7.62
CA ALA A 121 -8.62 2.56 -6.32
C ALA A 121 -8.62 3.61 -5.22
N GLU A 122 -9.22 3.29 -4.08
CA GLU A 122 -9.13 4.08 -2.87
C GLU A 122 -8.33 3.35 -1.80
N ILE A 123 -7.32 4.02 -1.24
CA ILE A 123 -6.61 3.53 -0.07
C ILE A 123 -7.50 3.76 1.17
N ILE A 124 -8.06 2.68 1.72
CA ILE A 124 -9.10 2.73 2.76
C ILE A 124 -8.51 2.70 4.16
N GLY A 125 -7.45 1.92 4.36
CA GLY A 125 -6.87 1.77 5.69
C GLY A 125 -5.73 0.77 5.77
N PHE A 126 -5.22 0.61 6.98
CA PHE A 126 -4.02 -0.14 7.28
C PHE A 126 -4.22 -1.04 8.51
N LEU A 127 -3.59 -2.22 8.49
CA LEU A 127 -3.42 -3.04 9.68
C LEU A 127 -1.96 -3.53 9.79
N PRO A 128 -1.26 -3.23 10.90
CA PRO A 128 0.12 -3.71 11.09
C PRO A 128 0.17 -5.24 11.22
N LYS A 129 -0.88 -5.84 11.78
CA LYS A 129 -1.02 -7.28 11.92
C LYS A 129 -2.48 -7.68 11.79
N ILE A 130 -2.73 -8.79 11.11
CA ILE A 130 -4.04 -9.43 11.06
C ILE A 130 -4.06 -10.57 12.09
N THR A 131 -5.04 -10.54 12.99
CA THR A 131 -5.19 -11.51 14.09
C THR A 131 -6.49 -12.30 14.01
N SER A 132 -7.35 -12.01 13.03
CA SER A 132 -8.66 -12.64 12.83
C SER A 132 -8.84 -13.04 11.36
N PHE A 133 -9.58 -14.12 11.14
CA PHE A 133 -9.99 -14.56 9.80
C PHE A 133 -11.16 -13.76 9.25
N GLU A 134 -11.86 -13.02 10.10
CA GLU A 134 -12.93 -12.10 9.70
C GLU A 134 -12.56 -10.71 10.18
N LEU A 135 -12.53 -9.76 9.24
CA LEU A 135 -12.21 -8.37 9.49
C LEU A 135 -13.39 -7.51 9.07
N ASN A 136 -13.74 -6.54 9.92
CA ASN A 136 -14.70 -5.51 9.57
C ASN A 136 -13.95 -4.24 9.13
N ARG A 137 -14.44 -3.57 8.10
CA ARG A 137 -13.91 -2.31 7.58
C ARG A 137 -13.71 -1.25 8.67
N SER A 138 -14.55 -1.21 9.69
CA SER A 138 -14.43 -0.28 10.83
C SER A 138 -13.21 -0.54 11.71
N THR A 139 -12.57 -1.72 11.60
CA THR A 139 -11.36 -2.07 12.35
C THR A 139 -10.08 -1.60 11.66
N LEU A 140 -10.18 -1.22 10.39
CA LEU A 140 -9.05 -0.70 9.63
C LEU A 140 -8.55 0.57 10.29
N LYS A 141 -7.24 0.61 10.54
CA LYS A 141 -6.63 1.81 11.07
C LYS A 141 -6.44 2.83 9.96
N ARG A 142 -6.32 4.08 10.38
CA ARG A 142 -5.99 5.21 9.50
C ARG A 142 -4.60 5.01 8.86
N ILE A 143 -4.43 5.58 7.68
CA ILE A 143 -3.21 5.45 6.86
C ILE A 143 -2.01 6.19 7.44
N ASP A 144 -2.26 7.19 8.28
CA ASP A 144 -1.21 7.86 9.04
C ASP A 144 -0.36 6.93 9.89
N LEU A 145 -0.97 5.91 10.50
CA LEU A 145 -0.22 4.93 11.30
C LEU A 145 0.75 4.09 10.45
N LEU A 146 0.45 3.87 9.18
CA LEU A 146 1.42 3.27 8.26
C LEU A 146 2.60 4.21 8.05
N LEU A 147 2.35 5.52 7.89
CA LEU A 147 3.42 6.50 7.70
C LEU A 147 4.31 6.60 8.95
N GLU A 148 3.70 6.62 10.14
CA GLU A 148 4.42 6.57 11.41
C GLU A 148 5.28 5.32 11.51
N ASP A 149 4.71 4.14 11.25
CA ASP A 149 5.46 2.88 11.27
C ASP A 149 6.61 2.90 10.25
N ILE A 150 6.38 3.39 9.03
CA ILE A 150 7.43 3.51 8.02
C ILE A 150 8.54 4.45 8.52
N ILE A 151 8.21 5.66 8.99
CA ILE A 151 9.19 6.66 9.44
C ILE A 151 10.01 6.17 10.65
N LEU A 152 9.33 5.58 11.64
CA LEU A 152 9.98 5.02 12.84
C LEU A 152 10.95 3.89 12.47
N HIS A 153 10.56 3.03 11.53
CA HIS A 153 11.38 1.87 11.18
C HIS A 153 12.42 2.16 10.08
N SER A 154 12.40 3.31 9.39
CA SER A 154 13.51 3.67 8.49
C SER A 154 14.79 3.99 9.25
N GLY A 155 14.69 4.49 10.50
CA GLY A 155 15.83 5.13 11.19
C GLY A 155 16.46 6.27 10.37
N LYS A 156 15.75 6.72 9.33
CA LYS A 156 16.14 7.79 8.43
C LYS A 156 14.93 8.69 8.36
N ILE A 157 15.11 9.93 8.78
CA ILE A 157 14.29 11.03 8.26
C ILE A 157 14.36 10.88 6.74
N PRO A 158 13.25 10.99 6.00
CA PRO A 158 13.31 11.04 4.55
C PRO A 158 14.27 12.19 4.15
N THR A 159 15.54 11.87 3.91
CA THR A 159 16.55 12.81 3.36
C THR A 159 16.25 13.13 1.90
N VAL A 160 15.13 12.63 1.41
CA VAL A 160 14.68 12.74 0.06
C VAL A 160 14.28 14.20 -0.17
N LYS A 161 14.94 14.80 -1.16
CA LYS A 161 14.48 15.97 -1.90
C LYS A 161 13.17 15.63 -2.65
N THR A 162 12.16 15.09 -1.95
CA THR A 162 10.85 14.80 -2.51
C THR A 162 9.92 15.94 -2.12
N PRO A 163 9.62 16.84 -3.07
CA PRO A 163 8.73 17.96 -2.81
C PRO A 163 7.41 17.46 -2.23
N VAL A 164 6.79 16.36 -2.71
CA VAL A 164 5.43 15.99 -2.28
C VAL A 164 5.26 15.70 -0.78
N LEU A 165 6.07 14.83 -0.15
CA LEU A 165 5.95 14.58 1.30
C LEU A 165 6.39 15.80 2.12
N ARG A 166 7.42 16.53 1.67
CA ARG A 166 7.91 17.72 2.38
C ARG A 166 6.94 18.89 2.27
N ASP A 167 6.44 19.17 1.08
CA ASP A 167 5.36 20.10 0.76
C ASP A 167 4.06 19.72 1.48
N TRP A 168 3.77 18.41 1.62
CA TRP A 168 2.68 17.92 2.46
C TRP A 168 2.95 18.02 3.96
N LEU A 169 4.21 18.06 4.42
CA LEU A 169 4.52 18.43 5.81
C LEU A 169 4.55 19.97 6.00
N ASP A 170 4.76 20.72 4.94
CA ASP A 170 4.96 22.18 4.97
C ASP A 170 3.69 22.99 4.70
N GLY A 171 2.56 22.35 4.38
CA GLY A 171 1.29 23.07 4.18
C GLY A 171 0.95 23.40 2.72
N LEU A 172 1.74 22.91 1.77
CA LEU A 172 1.80 23.46 0.41
C LEU A 172 0.92 22.72 -0.60
N PHE A 173 0.35 21.55 -0.24
CA PHE A 173 -0.55 20.78 -1.09
C PHE A 173 -2.02 21.13 -0.87
N LYS A 174 -2.71 21.68 -1.88
CA LYS A 174 -4.12 22.11 -1.78
C LYS A 174 -5.14 20.97 -1.89
N ASP A 175 -4.76 19.87 -2.55
CA ASP A 175 -5.68 18.76 -2.83
C ASP A 175 -5.69 17.71 -1.72
N TRP A 176 -4.71 17.74 -0.80
CA TRP A 176 -4.63 16.86 0.36
C TRP A 176 -5.00 17.66 1.60
N HIS A 177 -6.07 17.25 2.30
CA HIS A 177 -6.41 17.88 3.58
C HIS A 177 -5.44 17.38 4.64
N GLN A 178 -4.47 18.22 5.00
CA GLN A 178 -3.60 17.95 6.14
C GLN A 178 -4.42 17.87 7.41
N GLU A 179 -4.18 16.84 8.20
CA GLU A 179 -4.64 16.81 9.58
C GLU A 179 -3.59 17.45 10.48
N PRO A 180 -3.91 18.56 11.18
CA PRO A 180 -2.94 19.27 12.01
C PRO A 180 -2.29 18.37 13.06
N GLU A 181 -3.07 17.51 13.72
CA GLU A 181 -2.57 16.57 14.73
C GLU A 181 -1.57 15.55 14.16
N LEU A 182 -1.81 15.08 12.93
CA LEU A 182 -0.89 14.16 12.27
C LEU A 182 0.41 14.86 11.91
N LEU A 183 0.30 16.08 11.42
CA LEU A 183 1.47 16.87 11.04
C LEU A 183 2.37 17.13 12.24
N GLU A 184 1.79 17.51 13.37
CA GLU A 184 2.51 17.72 14.63
C GLU A 184 3.16 16.42 15.13
N ARG A 185 2.46 15.29 15.06
CA ARG A 185 2.99 13.98 15.45
C ARG A 185 4.17 13.55 14.57
N ILE A 186 4.07 13.71 13.25
CA ILE A 186 5.17 13.37 12.34
C ILE A 186 6.38 14.28 12.57
N LYS A 187 6.17 15.59 12.77
CA LYS A 187 7.26 16.54 13.09
C LYS A 187 7.97 16.14 14.39
N TYR A 188 7.22 15.84 15.44
CA TYR A 188 7.77 15.35 16.71
C TYR A 188 8.61 14.08 16.54
N LEU A 189 8.14 13.12 15.74
CA LEU A 189 8.89 11.89 15.47
C LEU A 189 10.18 12.15 14.67
N ILE A 190 10.14 13.06 13.71
CA ILE A 190 11.33 13.47 12.94
C ILE A 190 12.35 14.15 13.86
N ASP A 191 11.91 15.04 14.75
CA ASP A 191 12.77 15.72 15.72
C ASP A 191 13.41 14.70 16.68
N LEU A 192 12.63 13.73 17.18
CA LEU A 192 13.12 12.66 18.05
C LEU A 192 14.22 11.82 17.38
N ILE A 193 14.06 11.48 16.10
CA ILE A 193 15.07 10.73 15.33
C ILE A 193 16.31 11.60 15.07
N SER A 194 16.15 12.92 14.92
CA SER A 194 17.26 13.86 14.68
C SER A 194 18.14 14.09 15.90
N ASP A 195 17.58 13.94 17.11
CA ASP A 195 18.28 14.14 18.38
C ASP A 195 19.07 12.90 18.84
N GLU A 196 18.89 11.73 18.19
CA GLU A 196 19.59 10.48 18.50
C GLU A 196 20.86 10.23 17.65
N ASP A 197 21.14 11.07 16.64
CA ASP A 197 22.35 11.06 15.79
C ASP A 197 23.40 12.10 16.22
#